data_AF-A0A961KWG7-F1
#
_entry.id   AF-A0A961KWG7-F1
#
_cell.length_a   1.000
_cell.length_b   1.000
_cell.length_c   1.000
_cell.angle_alpha   90.00
_cell.angle_beta   90.00
_cell.angle_gamma   90.00
#
_symmetry.space_group_name_H-M   'P 1'
#
loop_
_entity.id
_entity.type
_entity.pdbx_description
1 polymer ?
#
loop_
_entity_poly.entity_id
_entity_poly.type
_entity_poly.pdbx_seq_one_letter_code
_entity_poly.pdbx_strand_id
1 'polypeptide(L)'
;AIDWSGKLLEAGPLPGLAPGTPVSWVIPDGFVVLHRRDRPSRGERENPVEGHVETLVPIGQMAWVSFRPSHDGTLPLQFSVPLHVARRNGLAPDAAATVSLLTDGIHVIGPRTTPAS
;
A
#
# COMPACT_ATOMS: atom_id res chain seq x y z
N ALA A 1 6.48 7.56 11.09
CA ALA A 1 6.73 6.60 10.00
C ALA A 1 7.03 5.19 10.53
N ILE A 2 6.81 4.18 9.69
CA ILE A 2 7.20 2.78 9.87
C ILE A 2 8.20 2.39 8.76
N ASP A 3 9.13 1.49 9.06
CA ASP A 3 9.99 0.87 8.04
C ASP A 3 9.32 -0.38 7.49
N TRP A 4 9.18 -0.43 6.16
CA TRP A 4 8.72 -1.60 5.43
C TRP A 4 9.82 -2.03 4.48
N SER A 5 10.73 -2.89 4.95
CA SER A 5 11.87 -3.41 4.19
C SER A 5 12.72 -2.30 3.55
N GLY A 6 13.11 -1.30 4.34
CA GLY A 6 13.90 -0.16 3.88
C GLY A 6 13.10 0.95 3.17
N LYS A 7 11.79 0.76 2.97
CA LYS A 7 10.89 1.83 2.55
C LYS A 7 10.18 2.43 3.75
N LEU A 8 10.50 3.70 4.05
CA LEU A 8 9.78 4.48 5.05
C LEU A 8 8.38 4.84 4.56
N LEU A 9 7.37 4.47 5.36
CA LEU A 9 5.98 4.87 5.18
C LEU A 9 5.57 5.83 6.29
N GLU A 10 5.15 7.04 5.93
CA GLU A 10 4.45 7.92 6.85
C GLU A 10 3.10 7.32 7.22
N ALA A 11 2.82 7.28 8.51
CA ALA A 11 1.57 6.79 9.08
C ALA A 11 1.05 7.84 10.06
N GLY A 12 -0.23 7.74 10.44
CA GLY A 12 -0.79 8.56 11.51
C GLY A 12 -0.03 8.42 12.85
N PRO A 13 -0.41 9.20 13.88
CA PRO A 13 0.26 9.19 15.18
C PRO A 13 0.39 7.77 15.76
N LEU A 14 1.59 7.44 16.26
CA LEU A 14 1.93 6.12 16.84
C LEU A 14 2.23 6.23 18.35
N PRO A 15 1.27 6.65 19.19
CA PRO A 15 1.53 6.83 20.61
C PRO A 15 1.86 5.49 21.28
N GLY A 16 2.90 5.49 22.12
CA GLY A 16 3.27 4.32 22.93
C GLY A 16 4.14 3.27 22.21
N LEU A 17 4.55 3.51 20.96
CA LEU A 17 5.52 2.66 20.25
C LEU A 17 6.91 3.29 20.29
N ALA A 18 7.88 2.58 20.86
CA ALA A 18 9.28 3.00 20.82
C ALA A 18 9.89 2.77 19.43
N PRO A 19 10.83 3.62 18.95
CA PRO A 19 11.57 3.34 17.72
C PRO A 19 12.22 1.95 17.72
N GLY A 20 12.16 1.26 16.58
CA GLY A 20 12.66 -0.10 16.43
C GLY A 20 11.71 -1.20 16.93
N THR A 21 10.55 -0.85 17.49
CA THR A 21 9.52 -1.84 17.83
C THR A 21 8.99 -2.51 16.56
N PRO A 22 9.05 -3.85 16.45
CA PRO A 22 8.42 -4.56 15.34
C PRO A 22 6.91 -4.38 15.40
N VAL A 23 6.32 -4.02 14.27
CA VAL A 23 4.88 -3.81 14.13
C VAL A 23 4.34 -4.58 12.93
N SER A 24 3.04 -4.89 12.97
CA SER A 24 2.30 -5.21 11.76
C SER A 24 1.55 -3.96 11.31
N TRP A 25 1.22 -3.88 10.03
CA TRP A 25 0.40 -2.78 9.53
C TRP A 25 -0.54 -3.28 8.43
N VAL A 26 -1.62 -2.53 8.23
CA VAL A 26 -2.62 -2.81 7.20
C VAL A 26 -3.11 -1.50 6.61
N ILE A 27 -3.55 -1.55 5.35
CA ILE A 27 -4.21 -0.44 4.69
C ILE A 27 -5.47 -0.95 3.97
N PRO A 28 -6.64 -0.30 4.14
CA PRO A 28 -7.82 -0.64 3.36
C PRO A 28 -7.67 -0.21 1.90
N ASP A 29 -8.25 -0.97 0.97
CA ASP A 29 -8.20 -0.71 -0.48
C ASP A 29 -8.53 0.73 -0.88
N GLY A 30 -9.51 1.35 -0.20
CA GLY A 30 -9.94 2.73 -0.46
C GLY A 30 -8.85 3.80 -0.23
N PHE A 31 -7.75 3.43 0.46
CA PHE A 31 -6.59 4.27 0.71
C PHE A 31 -5.37 3.89 -0.17
N VAL A 32 -5.55 2.98 -1.13
CA VAL A 32 -4.57 2.67 -2.17
C VAL A 32 -4.99 3.37 -3.46
N VAL A 33 -4.24 4.40 -3.84
CA VAL A 33 -4.58 5.28 -4.97
C VAL A 33 -3.65 5.02 -6.14
N LEU A 34 -4.21 4.76 -7.31
CA LEU A 34 -3.43 4.70 -8.55
C LEU A 34 -3.09 6.12 -9.01
N HIS A 35 -1.81 6.42 -9.15
CA HIS A 35 -1.40 7.67 -9.78
C HIS A 35 -1.72 7.63 -11.28
N ARG A 36 -2.35 8.70 -11.76
CA ARG A 36 -2.30 9.01 -13.19
C ARG A 36 -0.85 9.33 -13.56
N ARG A 37 -0.42 8.88 -14.73
CA ARG A 37 0.94 9.14 -15.28
C ARG A 37 1.33 10.63 -15.35
N ASP A 38 0.38 11.56 -15.18
CA ASP A 38 0.52 12.99 -15.49
C ASP A 38 0.40 13.92 -14.26
N ARG A 39 0.28 13.39 -13.02
CA ARG A 39 0.17 14.26 -11.83
C ARG A 39 1.23 13.93 -10.77
N PRO A 40 2.10 14.88 -10.40
CA PRO A 40 3.00 14.69 -9.27
C PRO A 40 2.20 14.44 -7.99
N SER A 41 2.65 13.48 -7.18
CA SER A 41 2.15 13.24 -5.83
C SER A 41 2.26 14.54 -5.02
N ARG A 42 1.13 15.01 -4.50
CA ARG A 42 1.09 16.25 -3.71
C ARG A 42 1.39 15.90 -2.25
N GLY A 43 2.66 16.10 -1.85
CA GLY A 43 3.17 16.36 -0.49
C GLY A 43 2.46 15.75 0.75
N GLU A 44 3.28 15.15 1.62
CA GLU A 44 3.06 14.82 3.05
C GLU A 44 1.94 13.84 3.43
N ARG A 45 0.96 13.56 2.55
CA ARG A 45 -0.16 12.64 2.85
C ARG A 45 -0.17 11.33 2.05
N GLU A 46 0.81 11.14 1.20
CA GLU A 46 0.88 10.01 0.27
C GLU A 46 2.25 9.34 0.37
N ASN A 47 2.25 8.01 0.46
CA ASN A 47 3.44 7.18 0.39
C ASN A 47 3.49 6.50 -0.99
N PRO A 48 4.20 7.08 -1.99
CA PRO A 48 4.28 6.49 -3.30
C PRO A 48 5.11 5.20 -3.26
N VAL A 49 4.56 4.12 -3.81
CA VAL A 49 5.16 2.79 -3.96
C VAL A 49 5.19 2.45 -5.44
N GLU A 50 6.39 2.43 -6.00
CA GLU A 50 6.66 1.93 -7.34
C GLU A 50 6.73 0.41 -7.34
N GLY A 51 6.38 -0.20 -8.47
CA GLY A 51 6.32 -1.65 -8.61
C GLY A 51 5.66 -2.08 -9.91
N HIS A 52 5.24 -3.33 -9.95
CA HIS A 52 4.50 -3.90 -11.07
C HIS A 52 3.30 -4.70 -10.59
N VAL A 53 2.30 -4.82 -11.46
CA VAL A 53 1.15 -5.70 -11.22
C VAL A 53 1.58 -7.14 -11.49
N GLU A 54 1.55 -8.00 -10.47
CA GLU A 54 1.76 -9.44 -10.65
C GLU A 54 0.50 -10.12 -11.15
N THR A 55 -0.67 -9.73 -10.63
CA THR A 55 -1.94 -10.36 -11.02
C THR A 55 -3.05 -9.32 -11.04
N LEU A 56 -3.94 -9.43 -12.03
CA LEU A 56 -5.17 -8.65 -12.14
C LEU A 56 -6.33 -9.61 -12.41
N VAL A 57 -7.26 -9.73 -11.46
CA VAL A 57 -8.45 -10.58 -11.58
C VAL A 57 -9.71 -9.72 -11.61
N PRO A 58 -10.36 -9.55 -12.78
CA PRO A 58 -11.66 -8.90 -12.86
C PRO A 58 -12.73 -9.73 -12.15
N ILE A 59 -13.44 -9.14 -11.18
CA ILE A 59 -14.56 -9.75 -10.46
C ILE A 59 -15.73 -8.76 -10.47
N GLY A 60 -16.70 -8.99 -11.36
CA GLY A 60 -17.84 -8.10 -11.56
C GLY A 60 -17.39 -6.69 -11.97
N GLN A 61 -17.72 -5.68 -11.17
CA GLN A 61 -17.36 -4.28 -11.41
C GLN A 61 -16.00 -3.88 -10.80
N MET A 62 -15.34 -4.80 -10.12
CA MET A 62 -14.04 -4.58 -9.47
C MET A 62 -12.95 -5.40 -10.17
N ALA A 63 -11.69 -5.04 -9.93
CA ALA A 63 -10.53 -5.84 -10.26
C ALA A 63 -9.67 -5.98 -9.00
N TRP A 64 -9.32 -7.21 -8.66
CA TRP A 64 -8.40 -7.53 -7.58
C TRP A 64 -6.98 -7.51 -8.15
N VAL A 65 -6.08 -6.84 -7.45
CA VAL A 65 -4.71 -6.58 -7.87
C VAL A 65 -3.76 -7.20 -6.85
N SER A 66 -2.83 -8.03 -7.32
CA SER A 66 -1.58 -8.32 -6.61
C SER A 66 -0.51 -7.42 -7.19
N PHE A 67 0.08 -6.56 -6.37
CA PHE A 67 1.10 -5.60 -6.77
C PHE A 67 2.41 -5.90 -6.03
N ARG A 68 3.50 -5.94 -6.78
CA ARG A 68 4.85 -6.25 -6.29
C ARG A 68 5.66 -4.96 -6.20
N PRO A 69 5.97 -4.48 -4.99
CA PRO A 69 6.80 -3.30 -4.84
C PRO A 69 8.21 -3.50 -5.36
N SER A 70 8.81 -2.44 -5.94
CA SER A 70 10.20 -2.48 -6.43
C SER A 70 11.24 -2.59 -5.32
N HIS A 71 10.94 -2.07 -4.12
CA HIS A 71 11.88 -2.11 -2.99
C HIS A 71 11.97 -3.51 -2.37
N ASP A 72 10.89 -4.29 -2.40
CA ASP A 72 10.87 -5.68 -1.96
C ASP A 72 9.71 -6.44 -2.63
N GLY A 73 10.02 -7.25 -3.64
CA GLY A 73 9.04 -8.05 -4.36
C GLY A 73 8.45 -9.20 -3.53
N THR A 74 9.03 -9.55 -2.38
CA THR A 74 8.52 -10.63 -1.54
C THR A 74 7.31 -10.20 -0.68
N LEU A 75 7.03 -8.89 -0.62
CA LEU A 75 5.98 -8.28 0.20
C LEU A 75 4.87 -7.70 -0.69
N PRO A 76 3.93 -8.52 -1.21
CA PRO A 76 2.91 -8.04 -2.13
C PRO A 76 1.91 -7.12 -1.41
N LEU A 77 1.42 -6.11 -2.14
CA LEU A 77 0.22 -5.37 -1.79
C LEU A 77 -0.97 -5.97 -2.51
N GLN A 78 -2.02 -6.26 -1.75
CA GLN A 78 -3.28 -6.76 -2.27
C GLN A 78 -4.34 -5.68 -2.07
N PHE A 79 -5.03 -5.33 -3.16
CA PHE A 79 -6.11 -4.35 -3.12
C PHE A 79 -7.05 -4.53 -4.31
N SER A 80 -8.24 -3.96 -4.22
CA SER A 80 -9.21 -3.91 -5.32
C SER A 80 -9.44 -2.48 -5.79
N VAL A 81 -9.69 -2.34 -7.10
CA VAL A 81 -10.07 -1.08 -7.73
C VAL A 81 -11.28 -1.29 -8.63
N PRO A 82 -12.10 -0.26 -8.90
CA PRO A 82 -13.13 -0.36 -9.93
C PRO A 82 -12.51 -0.75 -11.28
N LEU A 83 -13.14 -1.67 -12.01
CA LEU A 83 -12.59 -2.24 -13.24
C LEU A 83 -12.29 -1.17 -14.30
N HIS A 84 -13.11 -0.12 -14.37
CA HIS A 84 -12.87 1.00 -15.29
C HIS A 84 -11.63 1.82 -14.91
N VAL A 85 -11.26 1.90 -13.62
CA VAL A 85 -10.04 2.56 -13.16
C VAL A 85 -8.81 1.73 -13.55
N ALA A 86 -8.85 0.41 -13.35
CA ALA A 86 -7.77 -0.49 -13.80
C ALA A 86 -7.51 -0.34 -15.30
N ARG A 87 -8.58 -0.38 -16.12
CA ARG A 87 -8.50 -0.18 -17.58
C ARG A 87 -7.94 1.18 -17.96
N ARG A 88 -8.43 2.25 -17.32
CA ARG A 88 -7.97 3.62 -17.60
C ARG A 88 -6.48 3.82 -17.31
N ASN A 89 -5.95 3.14 -16.30
CA ASN A 89 -4.53 3.23 -15.93
C ASN A 89 -3.67 2.17 -16.63
N GLY A 90 -4.25 1.36 -17.52
CA GLY A 90 -3.52 0.33 -18.26
C GLY A 90 -2.95 -0.77 -17.35
N LEU A 91 -3.61 -1.08 -16.23
CA LEU A 91 -3.19 -2.19 -15.39
C LEU A 91 -3.37 -3.50 -16.14
N ALA A 92 -2.31 -4.29 -16.17
CA ALA A 92 -2.23 -5.64 -16.71
C ALA A 92 -1.09 -6.35 -15.97
N PRO A 93 -1.05 -7.70 -15.93
CA PRO A 93 0.12 -8.42 -15.47
C PRO A 93 1.41 -7.87 -16.11
N ASP A 94 2.46 -7.75 -15.31
CA ASP A 94 3.78 -7.18 -15.62
C ASP A 94 3.80 -5.68 -15.91
N ALA A 95 2.66 -4.99 -15.89
CA ALA A 95 2.63 -3.55 -16.09
C ALA A 95 3.26 -2.81 -14.89
N ALA A 96 4.25 -1.96 -15.18
CA ALA A 96 4.79 -1.02 -14.20
C ALA A 96 3.71 -0.01 -13.78
N ALA A 97 3.61 0.24 -12.48
CA ALA A 97 2.69 1.21 -11.92
C ALA A 97 3.23 1.82 -10.62
N THR A 98 2.70 2.98 -10.26
CA THR A 98 2.93 3.62 -8.97
C THR A 98 1.58 3.74 -8.27
N VAL A 99 1.49 3.15 -7.08
CA VAL A 99 0.37 3.37 -6.15
C VAL A 99 0.81 4.31 -5.06
N SER A 100 -0.10 5.11 -4.52
CA SER A 100 0.13 5.84 -3.28
C SER A 100 -0.69 5.23 -2.17
N LEU A 101 -0.03 4.98 -1.04
CA LEU A 101 -0.68 4.60 0.20
C LEU A 101 -0.94 5.88 0.99
N LEU A 102 -2.21 6.23 1.16
CA LEU A 102 -2.57 7.44 1.90
C LEU A 102 -2.22 7.25 3.39
N THR A 103 -1.49 8.21 3.96
CA THR A 103 -1.03 8.19 5.35
C THR A 103 -2.14 7.89 6.35
N ASP A 104 -3.32 8.49 6.15
CA ASP A 104 -4.49 8.36 7.03
C ASP A 104 -5.10 6.94 7.02
N GLY A 105 -4.80 6.13 5.99
CA GLY A 105 -5.28 4.76 5.85
C GLY A 105 -4.33 3.71 6.41
N ILE A 106 -3.10 4.08 6.79
CA ILE A 106 -2.13 3.14 7.34
C ILE A 106 -2.43 2.92 8.82
N HIS A 107 -2.90 1.72 9.14
CA HIS A 107 -3.17 1.29 10.51
C HIS A 107 -2.02 0.43 11.02
N VAL A 108 -1.36 0.90 12.08
CA VAL A 108 -0.28 0.18 12.75
C VAL A 108 -0.83 -0.64 13.90
N ILE A 109 -0.46 -1.91 13.93
CA ILE A 109 -0.83 -2.88 14.95
C ILE A 109 0.43 -3.18 15.76
N GLY A 110 0.43 -2.74 17.01
CA GLY A 110 1.52 -3.00 17.95
C GLY A 110 1.68 -4.49 18.26
N PRO A 111 2.83 -4.90 18.84
CA PRO A 111 3.04 -6.27 19.24
C PRO A 111 1.97 -6.70 20.25
N ARG A 112 1.56 -7.98 20.18
CA ARG A 112 0.66 -8.54 21.21
C ARG A 112 1.35 -8.47 22.57
N THR A 113 0.80 -7.68 23.48
CA THR A 113 1.10 -7.80 24.90
C THR A 113 0.44 -9.09 25.40
N THR A 114 1.27 -10.07 25.77
CA THR A 114 0.76 -11.24 26.49
C THR A 114 0.53 -10.80 27.94
N PRO A 115 -0.69 -10.89 28.50
CA PRO A 115 -0.89 -10.53 29.90
C PRO A 115 -0.02 -11.43 30.78
N ALA A 116 0.64 -10.84 31.77
CA ALA A 116 1.39 -11.60 32.78
C ALA A 116 0.42 -12.51 33.55
N SER A 117 0.80 -13.79 33.71
CA SER A 117 0.07 -14.80 34.48
C SER A 117 0.07 -14.50 35.98
#